data_AF-A0AA39ILH5-F1
#
_entry.id   AF-A0AA39ILH5-F1
#
_cell.length_a   1.000
_cell.length_b   1.000
_cell.length_c   1.000
_cell.angle_alpha   90.00
_cell.angle_beta   90.00
_cell.angle_gamma   90.00
#
_symmetry.space_group_name_H-M   'P 1'
#
loop_
_entity.id
_entity.type
_entity.pdbx_description
1 polymer ?
#
loop_
_entity_poly.entity_id
_entity_poly.type
_entity_poly.pdbx_seq_one_letter_code
_entity_poly.pdbx_strand_id
1 'polypeptide(L)'
;MSGVEEVSTSGQPLTPDSETLPPLKRRAPEAVDAGESSSKLQRRTAEEVESVDLFHQRLSTFTAGRWFGKPLDLSPRECARRGWRCSERDVVRCDGCGAVVNASLPLLTTTCSLQAYNACVDQCAAMLKTSHKTECVWREAVFREPPEEADAEKIKQAILQRCAGLEPIMRREFRVVKHHEITREHLRKFEGRQPEALLLAICGWSYGGIRDQVRCHRCLRSTYLFLFHEAKPFDPLAQHFHWCAVFDTGKYLPRWREEVNAAADVKFQPDFGCVVAPTNIKIRPREALRSHARRGK
;
A
#
# COMPACT_ATOMS: atom_id res chain seq x y z
N MET A 1 16.51 -16.98 -67.52
CA MET A 1 16.40 -16.66 -68.96
C MET A 1 15.11 -15.89 -69.10
N SER A 2 15.02 -14.63 -69.47
CA SER A 2 15.92 -13.57 -69.97
C SER A 2 15.03 -12.31 -69.87
N GLY A 3 15.43 -11.18 -69.27
CA GLY A 3 16.21 -10.12 -69.92
C GLY A 3 15.54 -9.71 -71.25
N VAL A 4 15.15 -8.47 -71.54
CA VAL A 4 15.54 -7.12 -71.11
C VAL A 4 14.56 -6.18 -71.83
N GLU A 5 14.31 -4.97 -71.32
CA GLU A 5 14.37 -3.74 -72.13
C GLU A 5 14.26 -2.49 -71.24
N GLU A 6 15.34 -1.71 -71.23
CA GLU A 6 15.41 -0.35 -70.71
C GLU A 6 15.01 0.64 -71.81
N VAL A 7 14.26 1.68 -71.47
CA VAL A 7 14.28 2.97 -72.19
C VAL A 7 14.31 4.11 -71.18
N SER A 8 15.32 4.96 -71.38
CA SER A 8 15.60 6.20 -70.67
C SER A 8 14.63 7.32 -71.03
N THR A 9 14.25 8.14 -70.05
CA THR A 9 13.76 9.49 -70.31
C THR A 9 14.30 10.45 -69.26
N SER A 10 15.10 11.41 -69.74
CA SER A 10 15.64 12.55 -69.02
C SER A 10 14.57 13.61 -68.81
N GLY A 11 14.43 14.11 -67.58
CA GLY A 11 13.57 15.24 -67.23
C GLY A 11 14.22 16.05 -66.11
N GLN A 12 14.61 17.29 -66.43
CA GLN A 12 15.21 18.24 -65.50
C GLN A 12 14.19 18.76 -64.46
N PRO A 13 14.64 19.24 -63.28
CA PRO A 13 13.76 19.71 -62.21
C PRO A 13 13.37 21.20 -62.37
N LEU A 14 12.10 21.50 -62.07
CA LEU A 14 11.56 22.86 -61.92
C LEU A 14 11.64 23.29 -60.45
N THR A 15 12.32 24.40 -60.18
CA THR A 15 12.25 25.20 -58.94
C THR A 15 10.99 26.06 -58.93
N PRO A 16 10.48 26.46 -57.75
CA PRO A 16 10.52 27.90 -57.47
C PRO A 16 10.77 28.31 -56.00
N ASP A 17 11.54 29.39 -55.92
CA ASP A 17 11.46 30.57 -55.06
C ASP A 17 11.72 30.53 -53.54
N SER A 18 12.85 31.19 -53.26
CA SER A 18 13.34 31.83 -52.04
C SER A 18 12.39 32.91 -51.51
N GLU A 19 12.11 32.86 -50.20
CA GLU A 19 11.88 34.07 -49.40
C GLU A 19 12.88 34.14 -48.24
N THR A 20 13.65 35.22 -48.24
CA THR A 20 14.68 35.60 -47.27
C THR A 20 14.10 36.67 -46.35
N LEU A 21 14.23 36.51 -45.03
CA LEU A 21 14.01 37.58 -44.05
C LEU A 21 15.16 37.63 -43.00
N PRO A 22 15.44 38.82 -42.43
CA PRO A 22 16.80 39.31 -42.19
C PRO A 22 17.32 39.14 -40.74
N PRO A 23 18.63 39.39 -40.48
CA PRO A 23 19.23 39.12 -39.17
C PRO A 23 18.98 40.27 -38.19
N LEU A 24 18.32 39.97 -37.07
CA LEU A 24 18.13 40.91 -35.97
C LEU A 24 19.34 40.92 -35.03
N LYS A 25 20.19 41.94 -35.18
CA LYS A 25 21.13 42.40 -34.15
C LYS A 25 20.35 42.81 -32.89
N ARG A 26 20.74 42.30 -31.72
CA ARG A 26 20.34 42.89 -30.43
C ARG A 26 21.56 43.25 -29.60
N ARG A 27 21.55 44.51 -29.16
CA ARG A 27 22.44 45.17 -28.21
C ARG A 27 22.42 44.48 -26.84
N ALA A 28 23.56 44.53 -26.16
CA ALA A 28 23.65 44.36 -24.71
C ALA A 28 23.05 45.58 -23.99
N PRO A 29 22.46 45.37 -22.81
CA PRO A 29 22.55 46.34 -21.74
C PRO A 29 23.05 45.72 -20.42
N GLU A 30 23.96 46.50 -19.83
CA GLU A 30 24.31 46.75 -18.43
C GLU A 30 23.75 45.88 -17.29
N ALA A 31 24.67 45.58 -16.36
CA ALA A 31 24.42 45.02 -15.04
C ALA A 31 23.68 46.01 -14.14
N VAL A 32 22.67 45.53 -13.40
CA VAL A 32 22.62 45.41 -11.93
C VAL A 32 21.20 44.97 -11.52
N ASP A 33 21.06 43.84 -10.83
CA ASP A 33 20.49 43.82 -9.47
C ASP A 33 20.76 42.44 -8.85
N ALA A 34 21.39 42.47 -7.68
CA ALA A 34 21.84 41.31 -6.94
C ALA A 34 20.67 40.78 -6.12
N GLY A 35 20.08 39.67 -6.57
CA GLY A 35 18.93 39.05 -5.92
C GLY A 35 18.87 37.54 -6.03
N GLU A 36 19.99 36.85 -6.27
CA GLU A 36 20.05 35.38 -6.18
C GLU A 36 20.63 34.97 -4.84
N SER A 37 19.76 34.91 -3.82
CA SER A 37 20.01 34.06 -2.66
C SER A 37 19.87 32.61 -3.11
N SER A 38 20.97 32.08 -3.65
CA SER A 38 21.30 30.66 -3.64
C SER A 38 21.35 30.20 -2.18
N SER A 39 20.18 30.02 -1.59
CA SER A 39 20.02 29.52 -0.24
C SER A 39 19.36 28.17 -0.30
N LYS A 40 20.23 27.16 -0.31
CA LYS A 40 20.03 25.87 0.35
C LYS A 40 18.98 24.98 -0.31
N LEU A 41 19.42 24.29 -1.36
CA LEU A 41 19.28 22.82 -1.39
C LEU A 41 20.02 22.27 -0.15
N GLN A 42 19.44 22.49 1.02
CA GLN A 42 19.85 21.82 2.23
C GLN A 42 19.62 20.35 1.96
N ARG A 43 20.72 19.60 1.97
CA ARG A 43 20.76 18.15 2.03
C ARG A 43 19.82 17.71 3.15
N ARG A 44 18.57 17.48 2.79
CA ARG A 44 17.50 17.04 3.67
C ARG A 44 17.97 15.74 4.30
N THR A 45 18.22 15.75 5.60
CA THR A 45 18.41 14.51 6.36
C THR A 45 17.09 13.75 6.35
N ALA A 46 17.15 12.42 6.39
CA ALA A 46 15.97 11.55 6.34
C ALA A 46 14.95 11.86 7.46
N GLU A 47 15.42 12.45 8.57
CA GLU A 47 14.63 12.73 9.77
C GLU A 47 13.74 13.98 9.64
N GLU A 48 14.07 14.95 8.78
CA GLU A 48 13.28 16.19 8.61
C GLU A 48 12.27 16.13 7.44
N VAL A 49 12.26 15.03 6.65
CA VAL A 49 11.39 14.90 5.47
C VAL A 49 10.29 13.86 5.64
N GLU A 50 10.27 13.12 6.75
CA GLU A 50 9.40 11.95 6.81
C GLU A 50 8.49 11.86 8.04
N SER A 51 7.33 12.51 7.92
CA SER A 51 6.23 12.37 8.89
C SER A 51 5.37 11.14 8.61
N VAL A 52 4.67 10.68 9.66
CA VAL A 52 3.59 9.68 9.56
C VAL A 52 2.56 10.09 8.50
N ASP A 53 2.29 11.38 8.36
CA ASP A 53 1.33 11.90 7.38
C ASP A 53 1.77 11.64 5.93
N LEU A 54 3.05 11.87 5.62
CA LEU A 54 3.58 11.60 4.27
C LEU A 54 3.57 10.10 3.95
N PHE A 55 3.87 9.27 4.95
CA PHE A 55 3.73 7.82 4.82
C PHE A 55 2.27 7.42 4.53
N HIS A 56 1.31 7.97 5.28
CA HIS A 56 -0.11 7.74 5.07
C HIS A 56 -0.61 8.26 3.71
N GLN A 57 -0.10 9.40 3.25
CA GLN A 57 -0.40 9.92 1.91
C GLN A 57 0.00 8.92 0.83
N ARG A 58 1.23 8.37 0.90
CA ARG A 58 1.66 7.30 -0.03
C ARG A 58 0.78 6.08 0.06
N LEU A 59 0.51 5.60 1.28
CA LEU A 59 -0.28 4.40 1.51
C LEU A 59 -1.71 4.53 0.95
N SER A 60 -2.32 5.72 1.04
CA SER A 60 -3.67 6.00 0.54
C SER A 60 -3.81 5.86 -0.99
N THR A 61 -2.71 5.94 -1.74
CA THR A 61 -2.73 5.81 -3.20
C THR A 61 -2.95 4.36 -3.67
N PHE A 62 -2.70 3.38 -2.79
CA PHE A 62 -2.85 1.96 -3.08
C PHE A 62 -4.31 1.53 -2.88
N THR A 63 -5.07 1.52 -3.97
CA THR A 63 -6.46 1.05 -3.97
C THR A 63 -6.57 -0.37 -4.51
N ALA A 64 -7.63 -1.08 -4.14
CA ALA A 64 -7.88 -2.45 -4.62
C ALA A 64 -7.93 -2.56 -6.16
N GLY A 65 -8.31 -1.49 -6.87
CA GLY A 65 -8.37 -1.47 -8.34
C GLY A 65 -7.03 -1.17 -9.04
N ARG A 66 -6.02 -0.67 -8.31
CA ARG A 66 -4.70 -0.33 -8.85
C ARG A 66 -3.59 -1.28 -8.37
N TRP A 67 -3.73 -1.87 -7.20
CA TRP A 67 -2.69 -2.70 -6.57
C TRP A 67 -3.26 -4.03 -6.06
N PHE A 68 -3.87 -4.78 -6.96
CA PHE A 68 -4.62 -5.98 -6.63
C PHE A 68 -3.71 -7.20 -6.46
N GLY A 69 -4.00 -8.04 -5.47
CA GLY A 69 -3.44 -9.40 -5.38
C GLY A 69 -1.91 -9.47 -5.22
N LYS A 70 -1.27 -8.39 -4.76
CA LYS A 70 0.19 -8.37 -4.56
C LYS A 70 0.61 -9.17 -3.32
N PRO A 71 1.74 -9.90 -3.38
CA PRO A 71 2.31 -10.58 -2.22
C PRO A 71 2.87 -9.58 -1.19
N LEU A 72 3.22 -10.09 0.00
CA LEU A 72 3.68 -9.29 1.13
C LEU A 72 4.90 -8.41 0.79
N ASP A 73 5.87 -8.95 0.04
CA ASP A 73 7.08 -8.25 -0.40
C ASP A 73 6.81 -7.05 -1.32
N LEU A 74 5.61 -7.01 -1.93
CA LEU A 74 5.12 -5.92 -2.76
C LEU A 74 3.89 -5.26 -2.14
N SER A 75 3.69 -5.39 -0.84
CA SER A 75 2.54 -4.80 -0.15
C SER A 75 2.56 -3.27 -0.26
N PRO A 76 1.38 -2.62 -0.18
CA PRO A 76 1.29 -1.15 -0.09
C PRO A 76 2.20 -0.56 0.98
N ARG A 77 2.28 -1.22 2.14
CA ARG A 77 3.13 -0.81 3.26
C ARG A 77 4.61 -0.86 2.91
N GLU A 78 5.10 -1.95 2.32
CA GLU A 78 6.51 -2.06 1.92
C GLU A 78 6.88 -1.02 0.86
N CYS A 79 5.98 -0.76 -0.10
CA CYS A 79 6.16 0.29 -1.10
C CYS A 79 6.23 1.68 -0.44
N ALA A 80 5.23 2.03 0.37
CA ALA A 80 5.13 3.34 1.01
C ALA A 80 6.29 3.61 1.99
N ARG A 81 6.80 2.57 2.68
CA ARG A 81 7.97 2.68 3.57
C ARG A 81 9.28 2.93 2.81
N ARG A 82 9.29 2.79 1.49
CA ARG A 82 10.44 3.10 0.62
C ARG A 82 10.17 4.29 -0.30
N GLY A 83 9.18 5.11 0.05
CA GLY A 83 8.89 6.34 -0.69
C GLY A 83 8.09 6.15 -1.97
N TRP A 84 7.55 4.96 -2.22
CA TRP A 84 6.74 4.67 -3.39
C TRP A 84 5.25 4.95 -3.13
N ARG A 85 4.62 5.71 -4.02
CA ARG A 85 3.16 5.78 -4.16
C ARG A 85 2.69 5.04 -5.40
N CYS A 86 1.48 4.52 -5.38
CA CYS A 86 0.84 3.93 -6.55
C CYS A 86 0.34 5.03 -7.49
N SER A 87 0.97 5.15 -8.66
CA SER A 87 0.58 6.15 -9.67
C SER A 87 -0.47 5.60 -10.63
N GLU A 88 -0.35 4.34 -11.03
CA GLU A 88 -1.23 3.66 -11.99
C GLU A 88 -1.44 2.20 -11.58
N ARG A 89 -2.17 1.42 -12.39
CA ARG A 89 -2.33 -0.01 -12.12
C ARG A 89 -0.97 -0.69 -12.16
N ASP A 90 -0.62 -1.33 -11.06
CA ASP A 90 0.64 -2.07 -10.87
C ASP A 90 1.91 -1.24 -11.09
N VAL A 91 1.79 0.10 -11.12
CA VAL A 91 2.93 1.02 -11.27
C VAL A 91 3.05 1.90 -10.04
N VAL A 92 4.28 2.01 -9.53
CA VAL A 92 4.63 2.95 -8.46
C VAL A 92 5.58 4.03 -8.94
N ARG A 93 5.48 5.20 -8.32
CA ARG A 93 6.36 6.34 -8.50
C ARG A 93 6.95 6.76 -7.16
N CYS A 94 8.25 7.02 -7.11
CA CYS A 94 8.91 7.54 -5.93
C CYS A 94 8.57 9.01 -5.73
N ASP A 95 8.16 9.40 -4.52
CA ASP A 95 7.83 10.80 -4.20
C ASP A 95 9.06 11.71 -4.11
N GLY A 96 10.22 11.16 -3.75
CA GLY A 96 11.46 11.93 -3.66
C GLY A 96 12.08 12.21 -5.04
N CYS A 97 12.32 11.17 -5.83
CA CYS A 97 13.09 11.28 -7.07
C CYS A 97 12.29 11.11 -8.37
N GLY A 98 10.99 10.77 -8.27
CA GLY A 98 10.13 10.56 -9.43
C GLY A 98 10.44 9.31 -10.26
N ALA A 99 11.30 8.41 -9.78
CA ALA A 99 11.54 7.12 -10.44
C ALA A 99 10.23 6.32 -10.54
N VAL A 100 10.13 5.45 -11.54
CA VAL A 100 8.92 4.67 -11.81
C VAL A 100 9.29 3.19 -11.89
N VAL A 101 8.49 2.33 -11.25
CA VAL A 101 8.63 0.88 -11.30
C VAL A 101 7.29 0.27 -11.71
N ASN A 102 7.31 -0.57 -12.75
CA ASN A 102 6.20 -1.43 -13.08
C ASN A 102 6.37 -2.77 -12.33
N ALA A 103 5.46 -3.05 -11.40
CA ALA A 103 5.44 -4.24 -10.57
C ALA A 103 4.36 -5.23 -11.02
N SER A 104 3.97 -5.21 -12.30
CA SER A 104 3.05 -6.19 -12.88
C SER A 104 3.59 -7.60 -12.68
N LEU A 105 2.74 -8.49 -12.18
CA LEU A 105 3.09 -9.90 -11.96
C LEU A 105 2.33 -10.77 -12.95
N PRO A 106 2.94 -11.87 -13.43
CA PRO A 106 2.24 -12.83 -14.25
C PRO A 106 1.09 -13.46 -13.46
N LEU A 107 0.01 -13.82 -14.16
CA LEU A 107 -1.05 -14.62 -13.56
C LEU A 107 -0.56 -16.05 -13.37
N LEU A 108 -0.89 -16.64 -12.22
CA LEU A 108 -0.68 -18.08 -12.00
C LEU A 108 -1.66 -18.86 -12.87
N THR A 109 -1.17 -19.36 -14.00
CA THR A 109 -1.90 -20.19 -14.96
C THR A 109 -1.25 -21.57 -15.06
N THR A 110 -1.83 -22.49 -15.84
CA THR A 110 -1.20 -23.78 -16.17
C THR A 110 0.16 -23.64 -16.85
N THR A 111 0.42 -22.50 -17.51
CA THR A 111 1.68 -22.21 -18.22
C THR A 111 2.68 -21.41 -17.38
N CYS A 112 2.25 -20.72 -16.32
CA CYS A 112 3.13 -20.01 -15.41
C CYS A 112 3.35 -20.82 -14.13
N SER A 113 4.56 -21.37 -13.98
CA SER A 113 4.92 -22.09 -12.76
C SER A 113 5.00 -21.14 -11.55
N LEU A 114 4.78 -21.69 -10.35
CA LEU A 114 4.93 -20.94 -9.10
C LEU A 114 6.36 -20.39 -8.93
N GLN A 115 7.36 -21.11 -9.45
CA GLN A 115 8.76 -20.67 -9.40
C GLN A 115 8.98 -19.42 -10.28
N ALA A 116 8.44 -19.41 -11.50
CA ALA A 116 8.53 -18.24 -12.39
C ALA A 116 7.82 -17.02 -11.77
N TYR A 117 6.64 -17.23 -11.19
CA TYR A 117 5.92 -16.18 -10.46
C TYR A 117 6.76 -15.60 -9.31
N ASN A 118 7.32 -16.47 -8.45
CA ASN A 118 8.14 -16.03 -7.33
C ASN A 118 9.41 -15.28 -7.79
N ALA A 119 10.03 -15.70 -8.89
CA ALA A 119 11.17 -14.97 -9.46
C ALA A 119 10.77 -13.56 -9.90
N CYS A 120 9.58 -13.37 -10.51
CA CYS A 120 9.06 -12.04 -10.83
C CYS A 120 8.78 -11.20 -9.58
N VAL A 121 8.29 -11.82 -8.50
CA VAL A 121 8.08 -11.15 -7.21
C VAL A 121 9.41 -10.66 -6.64
N ASP A 122 10.42 -11.53 -6.59
CA ASP A 122 11.77 -11.20 -6.10
C ASP A 122 12.40 -10.08 -6.93
N GLN A 123 12.26 -10.13 -8.25
CA GLN A 123 12.73 -9.08 -9.15
C GLN A 123 12.03 -7.74 -8.87
N CYS A 124 10.70 -7.73 -8.74
CA CYS A 124 9.95 -6.52 -8.41
C CYS A 124 10.37 -5.97 -7.04
N ALA A 125 10.53 -6.83 -6.04
CA ALA A 125 10.93 -6.43 -4.69
C ALA A 125 12.35 -5.84 -4.68
N ALA A 126 13.25 -6.38 -5.50
CA ALA A 126 14.58 -5.81 -5.71
C ALA A 126 14.50 -4.42 -6.39
N MET A 127 13.67 -4.28 -7.43
CA MET A 127 13.47 -3.00 -8.11
C MET A 127 12.95 -1.90 -7.18
N LEU A 128 12.05 -2.23 -6.22
CA LEU A 128 11.59 -1.26 -5.22
C LEU A 128 12.72 -0.72 -4.32
N LYS A 129 13.86 -1.41 -4.23
CA LYS A 129 15.02 -0.98 -3.45
C LYS A 129 16.03 -0.22 -4.31
N THR A 130 16.23 -0.66 -5.56
CA THR A 130 17.35 -0.22 -6.38
C THR A 130 16.99 0.81 -7.45
N SER A 131 15.71 0.94 -7.83
CA SER A 131 15.29 1.78 -8.97
C SER A 131 15.22 3.28 -8.63
N HIS A 132 15.57 3.67 -7.42
CA HIS A 132 15.70 5.08 -7.06
C HIS A 132 16.90 5.73 -7.78
N LYS A 133 16.74 7.00 -8.17
CA LYS A 133 17.83 7.81 -8.73
C LYS A 133 18.97 7.98 -7.71
N THR A 134 20.19 8.22 -8.18
CA THR A 134 21.41 8.28 -7.37
C THR A 134 21.29 9.19 -6.14
N GLU A 135 20.72 10.37 -6.30
CA GLU A 135 20.58 11.37 -5.22
C GLU A 135 19.31 11.20 -4.36
N CYS A 136 18.61 10.08 -4.49
CA CYS A 136 17.36 9.86 -3.77
C CYS A 136 17.62 9.36 -2.35
N VAL A 137 17.07 10.04 -1.35
CA VAL A 137 17.10 9.63 0.08
C VAL A 137 16.60 8.19 0.28
N TRP A 138 15.65 7.75 -0.53
CA TRP A 138 15.02 6.43 -0.46
C TRP A 138 15.88 5.25 -0.91
N ARG A 139 17.08 5.52 -1.45
CA ARG A 139 18.08 4.46 -1.70
C ARG A 139 18.52 3.79 -0.42
N GLU A 140 18.61 4.55 0.66
CA GLU A 140 19.13 4.11 1.95
C GLU A 140 18.07 4.18 3.05
N ALA A 141 17.20 5.21 2.99
CA ALA A 141 16.15 5.41 3.97
C ALA A 141 15.01 4.39 3.81
N VAL A 142 14.45 3.99 4.95
CA VAL A 142 13.19 3.24 5.04
C VAL A 142 12.40 3.84 6.19
N PHE A 143 11.17 4.25 5.93
CA PHE A 143 10.27 4.73 6.97
C PHE A 143 10.10 3.67 8.05
N ARG A 144 10.17 4.11 9.30
CA ARG A 144 9.78 3.28 10.44
C ARG A 144 8.66 4.01 11.15
N GLU A 145 7.50 3.36 11.18
CA GLU A 145 6.37 3.84 11.97
C GLU A 145 6.85 4.06 13.42
N PRO A 146 6.62 5.24 14.00
CA PRO A 146 6.99 5.51 15.38
C PRO A 146 6.34 4.50 16.33
N PRO A 147 7.03 4.10 17.40
CA PRO A 147 6.40 3.30 18.43
C PRO A 147 5.27 4.11 19.07
N GLU A 148 4.06 3.55 19.06
CA GLU A 148 2.93 4.12 19.79
C GLU A 148 3.01 3.74 21.27
N GLU A 149 2.82 4.73 22.15
CA GLU A 149 2.73 4.53 23.59
C GLU A 149 1.56 3.60 23.97
N ALA A 150 1.84 2.61 24.81
CA ALA A 150 0.88 1.62 25.27
C ALA A 150 0.07 2.13 26.49
N ASP A 151 -0.66 3.22 26.30
CA ASP A 151 -1.60 3.72 27.30
C ASP A 151 -2.93 2.98 27.16
N ALA A 152 -3.25 2.14 28.13
CA ALA A 152 -4.44 1.29 28.12
C ALA A 152 -5.74 2.07 27.98
N GLU A 153 -5.85 3.24 28.62
CA GLU A 153 -7.06 4.06 28.54
C GLU A 153 -7.17 4.73 27.18
N LYS A 154 -6.08 5.29 26.64
CA LYS A 154 -6.08 5.85 25.27
C LYS A 154 -6.45 4.78 24.24
N ILE A 155 -5.92 3.56 24.36
CA ILE A 155 -6.25 2.45 23.46
C ILE A 155 -7.74 2.09 23.57
N LYS A 156 -8.26 1.99 24.79
CA LYS A 156 -9.68 1.71 25.03
C LYS A 156 -10.58 2.79 24.41
N GLN A 157 -10.26 4.06 24.62
CA GLN A 157 -11.00 5.18 24.03
C GLN A 157 -10.94 5.13 22.50
N ALA A 158 -9.78 4.81 21.90
CA ALA A 158 -9.65 4.66 20.47
C ALA A 158 -10.54 3.52 19.92
N ILE A 159 -10.61 2.37 20.60
CA ILE A 159 -11.51 1.26 20.23
C ILE A 159 -12.98 1.71 20.31
N LEU A 160 -13.37 2.38 21.40
CA LEU A 160 -14.74 2.87 21.61
C LEU A 160 -15.16 3.89 20.55
N GLN A 161 -14.26 4.81 20.19
CA GLN A 161 -14.48 5.81 19.15
C GLN A 161 -14.69 5.15 17.77
N ARG A 162 -13.85 4.17 17.43
CA ARG A 162 -14.02 3.40 16.18
C ARG A 162 -15.34 2.65 16.16
N CYS A 163 -15.68 2.00 17.27
CA CYS A 163 -16.94 1.28 17.42
C CYS A 163 -18.14 2.23 17.22
N ALA A 164 -18.08 3.45 17.76
CA ALA A 164 -19.18 4.41 17.70
C ALA A 164 -19.43 4.91 16.28
N GLY A 165 -18.37 5.12 15.51
CA GLY A 165 -18.51 5.45 14.09
C GLY A 165 -19.06 4.29 13.25
N LEU A 166 -18.85 3.04 13.67
CA LEU A 166 -19.26 1.84 12.94
C LEU A 166 -20.71 1.43 13.19
N GLU A 167 -21.23 1.62 14.40
CA GLU A 167 -22.60 1.21 14.77
C GLU A 167 -23.69 1.72 13.81
N PRO A 168 -23.71 3.00 13.36
CA PRO A 168 -24.74 3.50 12.45
C PRO A 168 -24.78 2.82 11.08
N ILE A 169 -23.68 2.21 10.63
CA ILE A 169 -23.57 1.58 9.31
C ILE A 169 -23.68 0.05 9.37
N MET A 170 -23.81 -0.54 10.56
CA MET A 170 -23.98 -1.98 10.75
C MET A 170 -25.41 -2.41 10.38
N ARG A 171 -25.54 -3.09 9.25
CA ARG A 171 -26.83 -3.66 8.81
C ARG A 171 -27.14 -4.96 9.55
N ARG A 172 -28.42 -5.28 9.69
CA ARG A 172 -28.88 -6.47 10.42
C ARG A 172 -28.38 -7.79 9.80
N GLU A 173 -28.19 -7.82 8.50
CA GLU A 173 -27.74 -8.98 7.73
C GLU A 173 -26.21 -9.12 7.72
N PHE A 174 -25.49 -8.11 8.18
CA PHE A 174 -24.03 -8.13 8.24
C PHE A 174 -23.57 -9.16 9.29
N ARG A 175 -22.55 -9.92 8.93
CA ARG A 175 -21.96 -10.95 9.79
C ARG A 175 -20.45 -10.82 9.78
N VAL A 176 -19.85 -10.99 10.96
CA VAL A 176 -18.42 -10.90 11.19
C VAL A 176 -17.89 -12.26 11.64
N VAL A 177 -16.74 -12.68 11.11
CA VAL A 177 -16.04 -13.87 11.59
C VAL A 177 -15.53 -13.60 13.00
N LYS A 178 -15.92 -14.47 13.95
CA LYS A 178 -15.47 -14.39 15.34
C LYS A 178 -14.12 -15.10 15.48
N HIS A 179 -13.12 -14.37 15.95
CA HIS A 179 -11.81 -14.93 16.25
C HIS A 179 -11.76 -15.39 17.71
N HIS A 180 -11.38 -16.65 17.94
CA HIS A 180 -11.36 -17.29 19.27
C HIS A 180 -10.45 -16.58 20.28
N GLU A 181 -9.42 -15.88 19.79
CA GLU A 181 -8.51 -15.07 20.59
C GLU A 181 -9.21 -13.83 21.22
N ILE A 182 -10.31 -13.35 20.61
CA ILE A 182 -11.15 -12.30 21.21
C ILE A 182 -12.18 -12.97 22.14
N THR A 183 -11.72 -13.23 23.36
CA THR A 183 -12.53 -13.90 24.41
C THR A 183 -13.66 -13.01 24.96
N ARG A 184 -14.59 -13.64 25.69
CA ARG A 184 -15.66 -12.93 26.43
C ARG A 184 -15.11 -11.91 27.43
N GLU A 185 -13.94 -12.17 27.99
CA GLU A 185 -13.31 -11.27 28.94
C GLU A 185 -12.96 -9.92 28.32
N HIS A 186 -12.43 -9.93 27.09
CA HIS A 186 -12.21 -8.71 26.33
C HIS A 186 -13.50 -7.92 26.15
N LEU A 187 -14.58 -8.61 25.75
CA LEU A 187 -15.85 -7.95 25.40
C LEU A 187 -16.56 -7.33 26.62
N ARG A 188 -16.40 -7.87 27.83
CA ARG A 188 -17.00 -7.33 29.07
C ARG A 188 -16.60 -5.88 29.35
N LYS A 189 -15.40 -5.46 28.92
CA LYS A 189 -14.91 -4.09 29.16
C LYS A 189 -15.50 -3.06 28.19
N PHE A 190 -16.29 -3.52 27.21
CA PHE A 190 -16.97 -2.74 26.19
C PHE A 190 -18.48 -3.07 26.17
N GLU A 191 -19.08 -3.28 27.35
CA GLU A 191 -20.51 -3.54 27.49
C GLU A 191 -21.38 -2.44 26.85
N GLY A 192 -22.54 -2.83 26.33
CA GLY A 192 -23.48 -1.93 25.66
C GLY A 192 -23.15 -1.61 24.20
N ARG A 193 -22.04 -2.11 23.65
CA ARG A 193 -21.66 -1.91 22.24
C ARG A 193 -22.19 -3.02 21.35
N GLN A 194 -22.45 -2.70 20.08
CA GLN A 194 -22.88 -3.71 19.10
C GLN A 194 -21.72 -4.69 18.80
N PRO A 195 -21.91 -6.03 18.89
CA PRO A 195 -20.82 -6.99 18.76
C PRO A 195 -20.03 -6.90 17.46
N GLU A 196 -20.72 -6.77 16.33
CA GLU A 196 -20.09 -6.69 15.00
C GLU A 196 -19.21 -5.43 14.88
N ALA A 197 -19.73 -4.27 15.29
CA ALA A 197 -18.98 -3.01 15.29
C ALA A 197 -17.76 -3.10 16.22
N LEU A 198 -17.91 -3.70 17.40
CA LEU A 198 -16.83 -3.86 18.36
C LEU A 198 -15.71 -4.77 17.83
N LEU A 199 -16.05 -5.89 17.20
CA LEU A 199 -15.06 -6.79 16.59
C LEU A 199 -14.26 -6.08 15.49
N LEU A 200 -14.94 -5.31 14.63
CA LEU A 200 -14.26 -4.49 13.62
C LEU A 200 -13.35 -3.45 14.27
N ALA A 201 -13.82 -2.76 15.31
CA ALA A 201 -13.07 -1.73 16.02
C ALA A 201 -11.82 -2.28 16.70
N ILE A 202 -11.93 -3.44 17.38
CA ILE A 202 -10.79 -4.16 17.99
C ILE A 202 -9.74 -4.49 16.92
N CYS A 203 -10.18 -4.98 15.76
CA CYS A 203 -9.29 -5.28 14.63
C CYS A 203 -8.82 -4.04 13.85
N GLY A 204 -9.05 -2.82 14.35
CA GLY A 204 -8.50 -1.59 13.77
C GLY A 204 -9.29 -1.00 12.59
N TRP A 205 -10.56 -1.38 12.42
CA TRP A 205 -11.46 -0.77 11.42
C TRP A 205 -12.27 0.39 12.00
N SER A 206 -12.51 1.40 11.16
CA SER A 206 -13.28 2.61 11.48
C SER A 206 -14.25 2.91 10.32
N TYR A 207 -15.21 3.80 10.55
CA TYR A 207 -16.02 4.36 9.47
C TYR A 207 -15.14 5.10 8.46
N GLY A 208 -15.32 4.80 7.17
CA GLY A 208 -14.58 5.41 6.06
C GLY A 208 -15.08 6.77 5.62
N GLY A 209 -16.15 7.30 6.24
CA GLY A 209 -16.68 8.64 5.97
C GLY A 209 -17.73 8.72 4.86
N ILE A 210 -17.99 7.62 4.14
CA ILE A 210 -18.98 7.59 3.06
C ILE A 210 -19.75 6.27 3.04
N ARG A 211 -21.09 6.36 3.03
CA ARG A 211 -22.01 5.21 2.97
C ARG A 211 -21.68 4.16 4.04
N ASP A 212 -21.44 2.92 3.64
CA ASP A 212 -21.02 1.80 4.47
C ASP A 212 -19.55 1.43 4.21
N GLN A 213 -18.73 2.41 3.82
CA GLN A 213 -17.29 2.20 3.72
C GLN A 213 -16.70 2.03 5.11
N VAL A 214 -15.85 1.02 5.27
CA VAL A 214 -14.95 0.88 6.42
C VAL A 214 -13.51 1.04 5.98
N ARG A 215 -12.67 1.57 6.85
CA ARG A 215 -11.25 1.82 6.61
C ARG A 215 -10.43 1.42 7.83
N CYS A 216 -9.30 0.75 7.62
CA CYS A 216 -8.33 0.52 8.68
C CYS A 216 -7.56 1.81 9.01
N HIS A 217 -7.41 2.13 10.29
CA HIS A 217 -6.66 3.33 10.71
C HIS A 217 -5.13 3.22 10.52
N ARG A 218 -4.57 2.00 10.42
CA ARG A 218 -3.13 1.77 10.22
C ARG A 218 -2.79 1.59 8.74
N CYS A 219 -3.39 0.60 8.11
CA CYS A 219 -3.03 0.24 6.74
C CYS A 219 -3.78 1.04 5.66
N LEU A 220 -4.74 1.88 6.07
CA LEU A 220 -5.61 2.70 5.22
C LEU A 220 -6.42 1.94 4.18
N ARG A 221 -6.38 0.60 4.21
CA ARG A 221 -7.21 -0.25 3.38
C ARG A 221 -8.67 0.07 3.66
N SER A 222 -9.43 0.23 2.59
CA SER A 222 -10.87 0.45 2.65
C SER A 222 -11.64 -0.59 1.84
N THR A 223 -12.86 -0.86 2.27
CA THR A 223 -13.83 -1.72 1.58
C THR A 223 -15.24 -1.31 2.02
N TYR A 224 -16.27 -1.88 1.41
CA TYR A 224 -17.66 -1.59 1.73
C TYR A 224 -18.36 -2.80 2.34
N LEU A 225 -19.18 -2.56 3.36
CA LEU A 225 -19.85 -3.63 4.11
C LEU A 225 -20.88 -4.39 3.26
N PHE A 226 -21.51 -3.76 2.26
CA PHE A 226 -22.47 -4.41 1.36
C PHE A 226 -21.88 -5.59 0.56
N LEU A 227 -20.55 -5.70 0.46
CA LEU A 227 -19.88 -6.82 -0.20
C LEU A 227 -19.90 -8.12 0.63
N PHE A 228 -20.39 -8.04 1.86
CA PHE A 228 -20.37 -9.13 2.84
C PHE A 228 -21.80 -9.42 3.32
N HIS A 229 -22.08 -10.70 3.51
CA HIS A 229 -23.38 -11.22 3.91
C HIS A 229 -23.20 -12.58 4.61
N GLU A 230 -24.27 -13.25 5.00
CA GLU A 230 -24.20 -14.47 5.80
C GLU A 230 -23.31 -15.58 5.19
N ALA A 231 -23.47 -15.90 3.90
CA ALA A 231 -22.61 -16.89 3.22
C ALA A 231 -21.16 -16.41 2.94
N LYS A 232 -20.86 -15.12 3.16
CA LYS A 232 -19.53 -14.53 2.99
C LYS A 232 -19.32 -13.46 4.08
N PRO A 233 -19.13 -13.89 5.34
CA PRO A 233 -18.98 -12.97 6.45
C PRO A 233 -17.70 -12.14 6.30
N PHE A 234 -17.69 -10.95 6.90
CA PHE A 234 -16.52 -10.11 6.97
C PHE A 234 -15.53 -10.69 7.98
N ASP A 235 -14.35 -11.11 7.53
CA ASP A 235 -13.26 -11.46 8.42
C ASP A 235 -12.38 -10.24 8.69
N PRO A 236 -12.47 -9.64 9.89
CA PRO A 236 -11.83 -8.36 10.15
C PRO A 236 -10.30 -8.46 10.19
N LEU A 237 -9.73 -9.63 10.44
CA LEU A 237 -8.29 -9.84 10.35
C LEU A 237 -7.87 -10.14 8.90
N ALA A 238 -8.56 -11.06 8.21
CA ALA A 238 -8.18 -11.40 6.84
C ALA A 238 -8.34 -10.22 5.86
N GLN A 239 -9.29 -9.31 6.10
CA GLN A 239 -9.48 -8.14 5.24
C GLN A 239 -8.32 -7.14 5.24
N HIS A 240 -7.37 -7.23 6.18
CA HIS A 240 -6.11 -6.47 6.17
C HIS A 240 -5.06 -7.02 5.19
N PHE A 241 -5.25 -8.25 4.67
CA PHE A 241 -4.32 -8.95 3.77
C PHE A 241 -2.89 -9.14 4.33
N HIS A 242 -2.75 -9.31 5.65
CA HIS A 242 -1.51 -9.67 6.36
C HIS A 242 -0.34 -8.68 6.31
N TRP A 243 -0.44 -7.57 5.58
CA TRP A 243 0.61 -6.53 5.53
C TRP A 243 0.35 -5.34 6.46
N CYS A 244 -0.80 -5.32 7.13
CA CYS A 244 -1.14 -4.28 8.08
C CYS A 244 -0.28 -4.37 9.35
N ALA A 245 0.12 -3.21 9.87
CA ALA A 245 0.88 -3.06 11.12
C ALA A 245 0.21 -3.71 12.34
N VAL A 246 -1.10 -3.95 12.29
CA VAL A 246 -1.83 -4.67 13.36
C VAL A 246 -1.27 -6.08 13.64
N PHE A 247 -0.51 -6.68 12.72
CA PHE A 247 0.01 -8.04 12.87
C PHE A 247 1.43 -8.14 13.38
N ASP A 248 2.30 -7.17 13.10
CA ASP A 248 3.76 -7.33 13.24
C ASP A 248 4.47 -6.25 14.07
N THR A 249 3.71 -5.26 14.58
CA THR A 249 4.27 -4.19 15.43
C THR A 249 4.09 -4.42 16.93
N GLY A 250 3.52 -5.56 17.31
CA GLY A 250 3.42 -5.95 18.71
C GLY A 250 4.71 -6.57 19.24
N LYS A 251 4.89 -6.57 20.55
CA LYS A 251 6.14 -7.00 21.20
C LYS A 251 6.23 -8.51 21.34
N TYR A 252 5.14 -9.16 21.73
CA TYR A 252 5.03 -10.60 21.98
C TYR A 252 3.87 -11.24 21.23
N LEU A 253 2.78 -10.48 21.03
CA LEU A 253 1.60 -10.89 20.28
C LEU A 253 1.37 -9.91 19.12
N PRO A 254 0.52 -10.26 18.14
CA PRO A 254 0.04 -9.29 17.17
C PRO A 254 -0.47 -8.02 17.86
N ARG A 255 -0.15 -6.85 17.30
CA ARG A 255 -0.45 -5.55 17.90
C ARG A 255 -1.93 -5.38 18.27
N TRP A 256 -2.87 -5.82 17.42
CA TRP A 256 -4.30 -5.75 17.73
C TRP A 256 -4.66 -6.51 19.02
N ARG A 257 -3.95 -7.62 19.29
CA ARG A 257 -4.18 -8.48 20.45
C ARG A 257 -3.60 -7.85 21.71
N GLU A 258 -2.40 -7.28 21.62
CA GLU A 258 -1.82 -6.52 22.74
C GLU A 258 -2.68 -5.32 23.11
N GLU A 259 -3.24 -4.62 22.11
CA GLU A 259 -4.13 -3.48 22.32
C GLU A 259 -5.42 -3.86 23.04
N VAL A 260 -6.11 -4.92 22.58
CA VAL A 260 -7.34 -5.35 23.25
C VAL A 260 -7.05 -5.94 24.64
N ASN A 261 -5.93 -6.64 24.83
CA ASN A 261 -5.51 -7.14 26.13
C ASN A 261 -5.29 -5.97 27.10
N ALA A 262 -4.54 -4.94 26.69
CA ALA A 262 -4.28 -3.75 27.50
C ALA A 262 -5.57 -3.00 27.82
N ALA A 263 -6.42 -2.75 26.81
CA ALA A 263 -7.69 -2.04 26.99
C ALA A 263 -8.69 -2.80 27.87
N ALA A 264 -8.61 -4.13 27.88
CA ALA A 264 -9.49 -4.98 28.68
C ALA A 264 -8.88 -5.42 30.01
N ASP A 265 -7.63 -5.03 30.33
CA ASP A 265 -6.88 -5.50 31.49
C ASP A 265 -6.74 -7.04 31.55
N VAL A 266 -6.60 -7.66 30.37
CA VAL A 266 -6.37 -9.10 30.23
C VAL A 266 -4.88 -9.36 30.24
N LYS A 267 -4.40 -10.04 31.28
CA LYS A 267 -2.99 -10.39 31.39
C LYS A 267 -2.64 -11.49 30.40
N PHE A 268 -1.71 -11.16 29.50
CA PHE A 268 -1.01 -12.19 28.74
C PHE A 268 0.03 -12.86 29.66
N GLN A 269 -0.11 -14.17 29.87
CA GLN A 269 0.95 -14.98 30.44
C GLN A 269 1.72 -15.60 29.26
N PRO A 270 2.93 -15.14 28.92
CA PRO A 270 3.78 -15.89 28.02
C PRO A 270 4.14 -17.19 28.73
N ASP A 271 3.70 -18.33 28.19
CA ASP A 271 4.27 -19.61 28.60
C ASP A 271 5.78 -19.53 28.33
N PHE A 272 6.60 -19.48 29.38
CA PHE A 272 8.07 -19.61 29.26
C PHE A 272 8.50 -21.06 28.92
N GLY A 273 7.66 -21.79 28.18
CA GLY A 273 7.87 -23.16 27.74
C GLY A 273 8.44 -23.21 26.33
N CYS A 274 9.75 -23.45 26.25
CA CYS A 274 10.54 -23.77 25.06
C CYS A 274 10.53 -22.72 23.92
N VAL A 275 11.62 -21.96 23.84
CA VAL A 275 11.95 -21.11 22.69
C VAL A 275 12.09 -21.98 21.44
N VAL A 276 11.03 -22.05 20.63
CA VAL A 276 11.17 -22.42 19.23
C VAL A 276 11.31 -21.11 18.45
N ALA A 277 12.48 -20.91 17.86
CA ALA A 277 12.81 -19.74 17.07
C ALA A 277 11.68 -19.39 16.07
N PRO A 278 11.45 -18.10 15.75
CA PRO A 278 10.43 -17.71 14.79
C PRO A 278 10.78 -18.30 13.44
N THR A 279 10.08 -19.37 13.06
CA THR A 279 10.15 -19.88 11.70
C THR A 279 9.50 -18.86 10.80
N ASN A 280 10.21 -18.42 9.77
CA ASN A 280 9.68 -17.62 8.68
C ASN A 280 8.50 -18.37 8.05
N ILE A 281 7.28 -18.11 8.50
CA ILE A 281 6.07 -18.58 7.83
C ILE A 281 5.91 -17.72 6.57
N LYS A 282 6.63 -18.08 5.51
CA LYS A 282 6.27 -17.70 4.14
C LYS A 282 4.95 -18.41 3.82
N ILE A 283 3.82 -17.75 4.05
CA ILE A 283 2.50 -18.25 3.65
C ILE A 283 2.50 -18.36 2.12
N ARG A 284 2.37 -19.60 1.63
CA ARG A 284 2.30 -19.93 0.21
C ARG A 284 0.95 -19.46 -0.36
N PRO A 285 0.87 -18.92 -1.60
CA PRO A 285 -0.34 -18.27 -2.15
C PRO A 285 -1.54 -19.18 -2.44
N ARG A 286 -1.60 -20.40 -1.91
CA ARG A 286 -2.59 -21.41 -2.32
C ARG A 286 -3.98 -21.22 -1.72
N GLU A 287 -4.16 -20.27 -0.80
CA GLU A 287 -5.45 -20.02 -0.14
C GLU A 287 -6.21 -18.82 -0.71
N ALA A 288 -5.57 -17.97 -1.52
CA ALA A 288 -6.22 -16.84 -2.19
C ALA A 288 -7.09 -17.25 -3.40
N LEU A 289 -7.04 -18.52 -3.84
CA LEU A 289 -7.68 -19.02 -5.06
C LEU A 289 -8.82 -20.03 -4.83
N ARG A 290 -9.14 -20.42 -3.60
CA ARG A 290 -10.19 -21.42 -3.33
C ARG A 290 -11.62 -20.85 -3.27
N SER A 291 -11.81 -19.54 -3.36
CA SER A 291 -13.14 -18.92 -3.28
C SER A 291 -13.86 -18.73 -4.62
N HIS A 292 -13.31 -19.18 -5.76
CA HIS A 292 -13.95 -18.93 -7.07
C HIS A 292 -14.09 -20.13 -8.02
N ALA A 293 -13.88 -21.37 -7.56
CA ALA A 293 -14.12 -22.56 -8.37
C ALA A 293 -15.38 -23.33 -7.93
N ARG A 294 -16.56 -22.70 -7.96
CA ARG A 294 -17.87 -23.37 -8.10
C ARG A 294 -18.82 -22.49 -8.90
N ARG A 295 -18.51 -22.31 -10.18
CA ARG A 295 -19.50 -22.09 -11.25
C ARG A 295 -19.17 -23.08 -12.34
N GLY A 296 -20.03 -24.07 -12.51
CA GLY A 296 -19.83 -25.14 -13.50
C GLY A 296 -20.60 -26.41 -13.17
N LYS A 297 -21.92 -26.28 -13.09
CA LYS A 297 -23.00 -27.24 -13.40
C LYS A 297 -24.23 -26.90 -12.56
#